data_AF-A0A0R2V972-F1
#
_entry.id   AF-A0A0R2V972-F1
#
_cell.length_a   1.000
_cell.length_b   1.000
_cell.length_c   1.000
_cell.angle_alpha   90.00
_cell.angle_beta   90.00
_cell.angle_gamma   90.00
#
_symmetry.space_group_name_H-M   'P 1'
#
loop_
_entity.id
_entity.type
_entity.pdbx_description
1 polymer ?
#
loop_
_entity_poly.entity_id
_entity_poly.type
_entity_poly.pdbx_seq_one_letter_code
_entity_poly.pdbx_strand_id
1 'polypeptide(L)'
;MVLDEPATSGGKDLGATPSQTLCAALASCIGITLRMYANRKEWDTGDIAVEVELDRSGTTPVFTIGLSYSKPLSQEMVDRLQVIAGKCPVHKLLHHGNTFRYQ
;
A
#
# COMPACT_ATOMS: atom_id res chain seq x y z
N MET A 1 -10.62 -13.59 -11.16
CA MET A 1 -10.59 -13.09 -9.77
C MET A 1 -12.01 -13.14 -9.26
N VAL A 2 -12.22 -13.69 -8.06
CA VAL A 2 -13.51 -13.71 -7.37
C VAL A 2 -13.38 -12.76 -6.18
N LEU A 3 -14.28 -11.79 -6.09
CA LEU A 3 -14.40 -10.87 -4.97
C LEU A 3 -15.77 -11.08 -4.34
N ASP A 4 -15.82 -11.12 -3.03
CA ASP A 4 -17.07 -11.35 -2.30
C ASP A 4 -17.01 -10.71 -0.93
N GLU A 5 -18.18 -10.42 -0.38
CA GLU A 5 -18.30 -9.95 1.00
C GLU A 5 -18.48 -11.16 1.94
N PRO A 6 -18.14 -11.02 3.23
CA PRO A 6 -18.42 -12.05 4.21
C PRO A 6 -19.92 -12.24 4.39
N ALA A 7 -20.32 -13.40 4.92
CA ALA A 7 -21.72 -13.72 5.18
C ALA A 7 -22.42 -12.69 6.09
N THR A 8 -21.68 -12.08 7.03
CA THR A 8 -22.18 -11.02 7.92
C THR A 8 -22.60 -9.75 7.18
N SER A 9 -22.12 -9.54 5.97
CA SER A 9 -22.48 -8.43 5.07
C SER A 9 -23.38 -8.88 3.91
N GLY A 10 -23.88 -10.12 3.94
CA GLY A 10 -24.79 -10.68 2.92
C GLY A 10 -24.11 -11.32 1.71
N GLY A 11 -22.78 -11.49 1.73
CA GLY A 11 -22.05 -12.22 0.69
C GLY A 11 -21.93 -13.72 0.99
N LYS A 12 -21.09 -14.43 0.22
CA LYS A 12 -20.84 -15.87 0.37
C LYS A 12 -19.40 -16.19 0.80
N ASP A 13 -18.60 -15.17 1.11
CA ASP A 13 -17.21 -15.31 1.55
C ASP A 13 -16.33 -16.13 0.57
N LEU A 14 -16.57 -15.99 -0.73
CA LEU A 14 -15.88 -16.74 -1.79
C LEU A 14 -14.55 -16.13 -2.25
N GLY A 15 -14.14 -15.01 -1.67
CA GLY A 15 -12.93 -14.30 -2.03
C GLY A 15 -12.69 -13.07 -1.16
N ALA A 16 -11.61 -12.34 -1.46
CA ALA A 16 -11.32 -11.09 -0.77
C ALA A 16 -12.43 -10.05 -1.03
N THR A 17 -12.68 -9.20 -0.04
CA THR A 17 -13.62 -8.10 -0.21
C THR A 17 -13.10 -7.10 -1.26
N PRO A 18 -13.98 -6.33 -1.91
CA PRO A 18 -13.57 -5.23 -2.77
C PRO A 18 -12.62 -4.24 -2.07
N SER A 19 -12.85 -3.97 -0.78
CA SER A 19 -11.98 -3.09 0.02
C SER A 19 -10.60 -3.70 0.24
N GLN A 20 -10.51 -4.99 0.57
CA GLN A 20 -9.21 -5.70 0.68
C GLN A 20 -8.46 -5.70 -0.66
N THR A 21 -9.18 -5.89 -1.76
CA THR A 21 -8.60 -5.90 -3.10
C THR A 21 -8.07 -4.52 -3.51
N LEU A 22 -8.78 -3.45 -3.12
CA LEU A 22 -8.30 -2.07 -3.29
C LEU A 22 -6.99 -1.85 -2.53
N CYS A 23 -6.92 -2.28 -1.27
CA CYS A 23 -5.70 -2.19 -0.46
C CYS A 23 -4.55 -2.98 -1.10
N ALA A 24 -4.80 -4.21 -1.55
CA ALA A 24 -3.79 -5.03 -2.24
C ALA A 24 -3.28 -4.38 -3.53
N ALA A 25 -4.16 -3.73 -4.30
CA ALA A 25 -3.78 -2.99 -5.50
C ALA A 25 -2.89 -1.77 -5.18
N LEU A 26 -3.23 -1.01 -4.13
CA LEU A 26 -2.41 0.11 -3.66
C LEU A 26 -1.04 -0.37 -3.15
N ALA A 27 -1.01 -1.41 -2.30
CA ALA A 27 0.21 -2.01 -1.78
C ALA A 27 1.14 -2.46 -2.91
N SER A 28 0.59 -3.19 -3.89
CA SER A 28 1.34 -3.67 -5.06
C SER A 28 1.90 -2.52 -5.89
N CYS A 29 1.10 -1.47 -6.12
CA CYS A 29 1.53 -0.31 -6.90
C CYS A 29 2.68 0.45 -6.21
N ILE A 30 2.61 0.61 -4.88
CA ILE A 30 3.69 1.17 -4.06
C ILE A 30 4.93 0.29 -4.17
N GLY A 31 4.83 -1.01 -3.90
CA GLY A 31 5.97 -1.94 -3.92
C GLY A 31 6.69 -1.97 -5.27
N ILE A 32 5.94 -2.01 -6.38
CA ILE A 32 6.50 -1.92 -7.73
C ILE A 32 7.26 -0.59 -7.92
N THR A 33 6.66 0.52 -7.50
CA THR A 33 7.26 1.86 -7.64
C THR A 33 8.56 1.98 -6.83
N LEU A 34 8.56 1.48 -5.59
CA LEU A 34 9.74 1.47 -4.73
C LEU A 34 10.86 0.61 -5.32
N ARG A 35 10.56 -0.60 -5.77
CA ARG A 35 11.53 -1.48 -6.43
C ARG A 35 12.13 -0.84 -7.67
N MET A 36 11.30 -0.25 -8.54
CA MET A 36 11.78 0.47 -9.72
C MET A 36 12.70 1.64 -9.37
N TYR A 37 12.36 2.38 -8.31
CA TYR A 37 13.18 3.49 -7.84
C TYR A 37 14.52 3.03 -7.25
N ALA A 38 14.51 2.01 -6.39
CA ALA A 38 15.70 1.42 -5.80
C ALA A 38 16.65 0.88 -6.87
N ASN A 39 16.12 0.15 -7.86
CA ASN A 39 16.91 -0.35 -8.99
C ASN A 39 17.57 0.79 -9.78
N ARG A 40 16.84 1.89 -10.04
CA ARG A 40 17.40 3.07 -10.73
C ARG A 40 18.51 3.76 -9.93
N LYS A 41 18.47 3.64 -8.61
CA LYS A 41 19.47 4.21 -7.69
C LYS A 41 20.58 3.23 -7.32
N GLU A 42 20.52 1.99 -7.84
CA GLU A 42 21.45 0.92 -7.50
C GLU A 42 21.46 0.64 -5.98
N TRP A 43 20.30 0.78 -5.34
CA TRP A 43 20.12 0.51 -3.92
C TRP A 43 19.68 -0.94 -3.70
N ASP A 44 20.43 -1.70 -2.89
CA ASP A 44 20.03 -3.04 -2.46
C ASP A 44 19.11 -2.94 -1.24
N THR A 45 17.80 -3.01 -1.48
CA THR A 45 16.78 -3.07 -0.42
C THR A 45 16.46 -4.49 0.04
N GLY A 46 16.98 -5.50 -0.65
CA GLY A 46 16.39 -6.84 -0.68
C GLY A 46 14.90 -6.82 -1.03
N ASP A 47 14.16 -7.79 -0.51
CA ASP A 47 12.70 -7.86 -0.61
C ASP A 47 12.03 -6.66 0.07
N ILE A 48 11.07 -6.06 -0.63
CA ILE A 48 10.22 -4.96 -0.16
C ILE A 48 8.82 -5.54 0.11
N ALA A 49 8.36 -5.44 1.35
CA ALA A 49 7.00 -5.77 1.72
C ALA A 49 6.21 -4.48 2.02
N VAL A 50 4.98 -4.42 1.52
CA VAL A 50 4.08 -3.28 1.67
C VAL A 50 2.75 -3.79 2.18
N GLU A 51 2.32 -3.26 3.31
CA GLU A 51 1.03 -3.55 3.94
C GLU A 51 0.15 -2.31 3.87
N VAL A 52 -1.13 -2.50 3.58
CA VAL A 52 -2.09 -1.41 3.47
C VAL A 52 -3.38 -1.79 4.19
N GLU A 53 -3.77 -0.96 5.15
CA GLU A 53 -5.03 -1.06 5.86
C GLU A 53 -5.92 0.13 5.53
N LEU A 54 -7.23 -0.09 5.47
CA LEU A 54 -8.22 0.95 5.20
C LEU A 54 -9.20 1.07 6.37
N ASP A 55 -9.17 2.22 7.05
CA ASP A 55 -10.14 2.60 8.06
C ASP A 55 -11.19 3.53 7.47
N ARG A 56 -12.46 3.15 7.60
CA ARG A 56 -13.64 3.91 7.14
C ARG A 56 -14.58 4.32 8.27
N SER A 57 -14.15 4.20 9.52
CA SER A 57 -14.97 4.53 10.69
C SER A 57 -15.20 6.03 10.88
N GLY A 58 -14.28 6.87 10.39
CA GLY A 58 -14.38 8.33 10.43
C GLY A 58 -15.02 8.97 9.20
N THR A 59 -15.12 10.30 9.21
CA THR A 59 -15.67 11.09 8.09
C THR A 59 -14.85 10.98 6.81
N THR A 60 -13.54 10.80 6.94
CA THR A 60 -12.60 10.69 5.83
C THR A 60 -11.92 9.32 5.92
N PRO A 61 -11.91 8.51 4.84
CA PRO A 61 -11.19 7.25 4.84
C PRO A 61 -9.69 7.46 5.05
N VAL A 62 -9.07 6.56 5.82
CA VAL A 62 -7.65 6.59 6.11
C VAL A 62 -7.00 5.31 5.61
N PHE A 63 -5.97 5.45 4.77
CA PHE A 63 -5.06 4.37 4.41
C PHE A 63 -3.82 4.41 5.30
N THR A 64 -3.56 3.34 6.03
CA THR A 64 -2.31 3.15 6.78
C THR A 64 -1.38 2.27 5.96
N ILE A 65 -0.15 2.72 5.71
CA ILE A 65 0.84 2.05 4.87
C ILE A 65 2.03 1.66 5.75
N GLY A 66 2.32 0.37 5.83
CA GLY A 66 3.54 -0.17 6.42
C GLY A 66 4.55 -0.54 5.34
N LEU A 67 5.80 -0.09 5.50
CA LEU A 67 6.91 -0.44 4.61
C LEU A 67 7.96 -1.24 5.37
N SER A 68 8.35 -2.40 4.85
CA SER A 68 9.44 -3.19 5.42
C SER A 68 10.39 -3.69 4.34
N TYR A 69 11.65 -3.86 4.75
CA TYR A 69 12.76 -4.20 3.88
C TYR A 69 13.57 -5.34 4.52
N SER A 70 13.95 -6.33 3.72
CA SER A 70 14.75 -7.47 4.23
C SER A 70 16.23 -7.14 4.45
N LYS A 71 16.71 -6.00 3.94
CA LYS A 71 18.05 -5.47 4.19
C LYS A 71 18.00 -4.22 5.07
N PRO A 72 19.02 -3.99 5.91
CA PRO A 72 19.13 -2.75 6.65
C PRO A 72 19.37 -1.59 5.68
N LEU A 73 18.60 -0.52 5.82
CA LEU A 73 18.74 0.70 5.04
C LEU A 73 19.11 1.86 5.96
N SER A 74 19.81 2.86 5.41
CA SER A 74 20.04 4.10 6.15
C SER A 74 18.72 4.85 6.34
N GLN A 75 18.64 5.68 7.39
CA GLN A 75 17.45 6.50 7.62
C GLN A 75 17.12 7.38 6.41
N GLU A 76 18.14 7.94 5.75
CA GLU A 76 17.97 8.74 4.54
C GLU A 76 17.30 7.94 3.39
N MET A 77 17.68 6.68 3.22
CA MET A 77 17.06 5.81 2.21
C MET A 77 15.60 5.53 2.57
N VAL A 78 15.31 5.22 3.84
CA VAL A 78 13.94 4.97 4.32
C VAL A 78 13.06 6.20 4.11
N ASP A 79 13.51 7.37 4.56
CA ASP A 79 12.81 8.65 4.40
C ASP A 79 12.54 8.93 2.92
N ARG A 80 13.53 8.66 2.07
CA ARG A 80 13.38 8.86 0.62
C ARG A 80 12.38 7.89 0.02
N LEU A 81 12.42 6.62 0.39
CA LEU A 81 11.49 5.60 -0.11
C LEU A 81 10.05 5.92 0.31
N GLN A 82 9.84 6.40 1.54
CA GLN A 82 8.53 6.86 2.00
C GLN A 82 7.97 8.00 1.13
N VAL A 83 8.80 8.98 0.75
CA VAL A 83 8.40 10.05 -0.18
C VAL A 83 8.05 9.49 -1.58
N ILE A 84 8.74 8.45 -2.03
CA ILE A 84 8.48 7.83 -3.34
C ILE A 84 7.22 6.96 -3.31
N ALA A 85 6.88 6.32 -2.18
CA ALA A 85 5.66 5.53 -2.03
C ALA A 85 4.41 6.35 -2.40
N GLY A 86 4.36 7.62 -1.99
CA GLY A 86 3.28 8.55 -2.33
C GLY A 86 3.18 8.98 -3.80
N LYS A 87 4.07 8.48 -4.68
CA LYS A 87 4.13 8.87 -6.10
C LYS A 87 3.61 7.79 -7.05
N CYS A 88 3.23 6.62 -6.54
CA CYS A 88 2.70 5.56 -7.40
C CYS A 88 1.36 5.97 -8.04
N PRO A 89 1.02 5.47 -9.24
CA PRO A 89 -0.22 5.84 -9.94
C PRO A 89 -1.49 5.65 -9.11
N VAL A 90 -1.62 4.53 -8.38
CA VAL A 90 -2.81 4.23 -7.58
C VAL A 90 -2.92 5.18 -6.38
N HIS A 91 -1.81 5.50 -5.71
CA HIS A 91 -1.81 6.50 -4.64
C HIS A 91 -2.26 7.88 -5.14
N LYS A 92 -1.77 8.31 -6.32
CA LYS A 92 -2.20 9.58 -6.92
C LYS A 92 -3.70 9.60 -7.25
N LEU A 93 -4.23 8.48 -7.73
CA LEU A 93 -5.66 8.34 -8.03
C LEU A 93 -6.52 8.46 -6.76
N LEU A 94 -6.07 7.85 -5.66
CA LEU A 94 -6.77 7.84 -4.38
C LEU A 94 -6.50 9.08 -3.51
N HIS A 95 -5.63 10.00 -3.94
CA HIS A 95 -5.18 11.12 -3.10
C HIS A 95 -6.31 12.08 -2.70
N HIS A 96 -7.30 12.29 -3.56
CA HIS A 96 -8.39 13.22 -3.27
C HIS A 96 -9.45 12.59 -2.37
N GLY A 97 -9.75 13.24 -1.25
CA GLY A 97 -10.79 12.80 -0.32
C GLY A 97 -10.40 11.66 0.62
N ASN A 98 -9.12 11.26 0.63
CA ASN A 98 -8.60 10.23 1.53
C ASN A 98 -7.35 10.74 2.26
N THR A 99 -7.08 10.17 3.44
CA THR A 99 -5.85 10.44 4.21
C THR A 99 -4.90 9.26 4.11
N PHE A 100 -3.59 9.52 4.09
CA PHE A 100 -2.56 8.47 4.09
C PHE A 100 -1.64 8.65 5.31
N ARG A 101 -1.35 7.56 6.01
CA ARG A 101 -0.42 7.50 7.15
C ARG A 101 0.65 6.45 6.86
N TYR A 102 1.90 6.77 7.14
CA TYR A 102 3.03 5.85 6.98
C TYR A 102 3.54 5.43 8.35
N GLN A 103 3.85 4.14 8.49
CA GLN A 103 4.40 3.52 9.70
C GLN A 103 5.81 3.00 9.46
#